data_AF-A0A378HXR3-F1
#
_entry.id   AF-A0A378HXR3-F1
#
_cell.length_a   1.000
_cell.length_b   1.000
_cell.length_c   1.000
_cell.angle_alpha   90.00
_cell.angle_beta   90.00
_cell.angle_gamma   90.00
#
_symmetry.space_group_name_H-M   'P 1'
#
loop_
_entity.id
_entity.type
_entity.pdbx_description
1 polymer ?
#
loop_
_entity_poly.entity_id
_entity_poly.type
_entity_poly.pdbx_seq_one_letter_code
_entity_poly.pdbx_strand_id
1 'polypeptide(L)'
;MKKIVLVAINLTHNKEFEQKSFDEQLATLAFSTMRSYKEARKRHTDAFVIVAWREYGLSNQQIVAQDNIHKFKNLLADLTSKRELLIIAGSLVSQKKIVVKDKQEKLDHITAAYDQYQFVNTLEKLTHNSLLFFNYREQFALAKAQDYFNNFKNTCYFFKQGEQVYRRHKIAPCKEIPQNADQQPSAYTFKEQDFLFTLDNLPDFTIGIEICLEHSLGVLHHLVKDNTLEAPTLHLIIADSNVMVPEYACGDYTVRIDSDSNDSINFGRKPNARDDFFYVYQYDPYQDRNPILKEVNPDIYDYPEEVTQFIL
;
A
#
# COMPACT_ATOMS: atom_id res chain seq x y z
N MET A 1 12.05 -24.20 1.27
CA MET A 1 11.61 -22.80 1.11
C MET A 1 11.62 -22.15 2.50
N LYS A 2 12.07 -20.90 2.64
CA LYS A 2 12.24 -20.23 3.94
C LYS A 2 10.91 -19.65 4.43
N LYS A 3 10.49 -19.92 5.69
CA LYS A 3 9.23 -19.39 6.25
C LYS A 3 9.11 -17.88 6.05
N ILE A 4 7.91 -17.41 5.75
CA ILE A 4 7.60 -15.98 5.69
C ILE A 4 6.76 -15.61 6.91
N VAL A 5 7.15 -14.53 7.58
CA VAL A 5 6.35 -13.94 8.66
C VAL A 5 6.02 -12.51 8.28
N LEU A 6 4.74 -12.23 8.09
CA LEU A 6 4.23 -10.87 7.97
C LEU A 6 3.84 -10.37 9.37
N VAL A 7 4.45 -9.26 9.79
CA VAL A 7 3.97 -8.49 10.94
C VAL A 7 3.30 -7.24 10.43
N ALA A 8 1.99 -7.20 10.54
CA ALA A 8 1.20 -6.03 10.25
C ALA A 8 1.20 -5.12 11.49
N ILE A 9 1.81 -3.95 11.35
CA ILE A 9 1.75 -2.91 12.37
C ILE A 9 0.50 -2.10 12.08
N ASN A 10 -0.49 -2.28 12.94
CA ASN A 10 -1.62 -1.39 12.93
C ASN A 10 -1.41 -0.28 13.95
N LEU A 11 -1.39 0.95 13.45
CA LEU A 11 -1.61 2.13 14.26
C LEU A 11 -3.07 2.51 14.03
N THR A 12 -3.96 1.92 14.82
CA THR A 12 -5.36 2.34 14.87
C THR A 12 -5.41 3.86 15.03
N HIS A 13 -6.44 4.52 14.49
CA HIS A 13 -6.60 5.96 14.66
C HIS A 13 -6.46 6.34 16.13
N ASN A 14 -5.32 6.95 16.44
CA ASN A 14 -4.93 7.28 17.79
C ASN A 14 -4.64 8.77 17.80
N LYS A 15 -5.53 9.53 18.44
CA LYS A 15 -5.46 10.99 18.50
C LYS A 15 -4.14 11.50 19.08
N GLU A 16 -3.54 10.76 20.02
CA GLU A 16 -2.25 11.13 20.60
C GLU A 16 -1.11 10.95 19.58
N PHE A 17 -1.12 9.86 18.81
CA PHE A 17 -0.17 9.65 17.72
C PHE A 17 -0.33 10.68 16.61
N GLU A 18 -1.57 11.01 16.26
CA GLU A 18 -1.91 12.01 15.25
C GLU A 18 -1.42 13.42 15.59
N GLN A 19 -1.32 13.74 16.89
CA GLN A 19 -0.84 15.04 17.38
C GLN A 19 0.68 15.13 17.51
N LYS A 20 1.40 14.01 17.43
CA LYS A 20 2.87 13.99 17.51
C LYS A 20 3.52 14.66 16.31
N SER A 21 4.71 15.23 16.53
CA SER A 21 5.55 15.69 15.43
C SER A 21 5.92 14.55 14.50
N PHE A 22 6.26 14.86 13.24
CA PHE A 22 6.68 13.84 12.27
C PHE A 22 7.87 13.00 12.77
N ASP A 23 8.84 13.64 13.44
CA ASP A 23 10.02 12.95 13.98
C ASP A 23 9.64 11.97 15.12
N GLU A 24 8.68 12.32 15.98
CA GLU A 24 8.15 11.43 17.02
C GLU A 24 7.32 10.28 16.44
N GLN A 25 6.51 10.55 15.41
CA GLN A 25 5.78 9.51 14.70
C GLN A 25 6.75 8.51 14.04
N LEU A 26 7.81 9.03 13.42
CA LEU A 26 8.86 8.25 12.79
C LEU A 26 9.62 7.39 13.81
N ALA A 27 9.98 7.95 14.96
CA ALA A 27 10.63 7.22 16.05
C ALA A 27 9.74 6.09 16.60
N THR A 28 8.44 6.34 16.74
CA THR A 28 7.48 5.31 17.16
C THR A 28 7.43 4.16 16.16
N LEU A 29 7.33 4.46 14.87
CA LEU A 29 7.33 3.43 13.83
C LEU A 29 8.64 2.63 13.78
N ALA A 30 9.78 3.30 14.00
CA ALA A 30 11.08 2.65 14.09
C ALA A 30 11.11 1.63 15.22
N PHE A 31 10.67 2.04 16.41
CA PHE A 31 10.61 1.21 17.60
C PHE A 31 9.67 0.01 17.38
N SER A 32 8.45 0.25 16.91
CA SER A 32 7.44 -0.78 16.64
C SER A 32 7.93 -1.79 15.60
N THR A 33 8.58 -1.32 14.54
CA THR A 33 9.19 -2.17 13.50
C THR A 33 10.28 -3.06 14.07
N MET A 34 11.22 -2.47 14.82
CA MET A 34 12.33 -3.23 15.39
C MET A 34 11.90 -4.22 16.45
N ARG A 35 10.92 -3.85 17.27
CA ARG A 35 10.35 -4.75 18.26
C ARG A 35 9.62 -5.91 17.59
N SER A 36 8.77 -5.61 16.61
CA SER A 36 8.05 -6.61 15.81
C SER A 36 9.00 -7.59 15.14
N TYR A 37 10.06 -7.09 14.50
CA TYR A 37 11.09 -7.93 13.89
C TYR A 37 11.78 -8.85 14.91
N LYS A 38 12.19 -8.32 16.07
CA LYS A 38 12.86 -9.11 17.12
C LYS A 38 11.95 -10.20 17.67
N GLU A 39 10.69 -9.89 17.94
CA GLU A 39 9.70 -10.86 18.43
C GLU A 39 9.37 -11.93 17.38
N ALA A 40 9.21 -11.53 16.11
CA ALA A 40 9.01 -12.46 15.01
C ALA A 40 10.20 -13.42 14.86
N ARG A 41 11.44 -12.89 14.88
CA ARG A 41 12.67 -13.72 14.80
C ARG A 41 12.88 -14.61 16.03
N LYS A 42 12.39 -14.22 17.20
CA LYS A 42 12.42 -15.08 18.39
C LYS A 42 11.49 -16.29 18.24
N ARG A 43 10.33 -16.11 17.63
CA ARG A 43 9.35 -17.18 17.38
C ARG A 43 9.68 -18.04 16.16
N HIS A 44 10.23 -17.40 15.12
CA HIS A 44 10.54 -17.98 13.83
C HIS A 44 11.98 -17.65 13.46
N THR A 45 12.92 -18.39 14.04
CA THR A 45 14.37 -18.12 13.96
C THR A 45 14.91 -18.08 12.54
N ASP A 46 14.31 -18.82 11.61
CA ASP A 46 14.73 -18.88 10.21
C ASP A 46 13.73 -18.21 9.27
N ALA A 47 12.82 -17.37 9.74
CA ALA A 47 11.87 -16.69 8.85
C ALA A 47 12.47 -15.47 8.15
N PHE A 48 12.09 -15.25 6.90
CA PHE A 48 12.15 -13.93 6.29
C PHE A 48 10.99 -13.09 6.84
N VAL A 49 11.28 -11.93 7.40
CA VAL A 49 10.27 -11.10 8.06
C VAL A 49 9.86 -9.96 7.13
N ILE A 50 8.57 -9.79 6.93
CA ILE A 50 7.96 -8.63 6.31
C ILE A 50 7.31 -7.82 7.43
N VAL A 51 7.67 -6.55 7.59
CA VAL A 51 6.93 -5.63 8.44
C VAL A 51 6.20 -4.66 7.54
N ALA A 52 4.87 -4.64 7.63
CA ALA A 52 4.02 -3.80 6.80
C ALA A 52 3.17 -2.87 7.66
N TRP A 53 2.96 -1.63 7.19
CA TRP A 53 2.12 -0.65 7.88
C TRP A 53 0.90 -0.32 7.01
N ARG A 54 -0.20 0.08 7.67
CA ARG A 54 -1.41 0.54 6.98
C ARG A 54 -1.18 1.75 6.08
N GLU A 55 -2.15 2.07 5.22
CA GLU A 55 -2.15 3.33 4.48
C GLU A 55 -2.05 4.50 5.48
N TYR A 56 -1.19 5.49 5.22
CA TYR A 56 -0.96 6.62 6.13
C TYR A 56 -0.54 6.26 7.56
N GLY A 57 -0.01 5.05 7.78
CA GLY A 57 0.53 4.66 9.09
C GLY A 57 1.60 5.61 9.61
N LEU A 58 2.21 6.40 8.73
CA LEU A 58 2.94 7.62 9.07
C LEU A 58 2.17 8.83 8.51
N SER A 59 2.14 9.93 9.27
CA SER A 59 1.49 11.20 8.93
C SER A 59 -0.04 11.27 8.94
N ASN A 60 -0.78 10.16 9.05
CA ASN A 60 -2.26 10.15 9.21
C ASN A 60 -2.97 11.08 8.20
N GLN A 61 -2.79 10.81 6.91
CA GLN A 61 -3.31 11.59 5.76
C GLN A 61 -2.68 12.98 5.57
N GLN A 62 -1.81 13.44 6.47
CA GLN A 62 -1.15 14.74 6.30
C GLN A 62 -0.10 14.69 5.19
N ILE A 63 0.00 15.79 4.45
CA ILE A 63 1.02 16.00 3.43
C ILE A 63 2.39 16.08 4.11
N VAL A 64 3.32 15.26 3.62
CA VAL A 64 4.69 15.19 4.13
C VAL A 64 5.62 16.03 3.25
N ALA A 65 6.36 16.93 3.89
CA ALA A 65 7.41 17.73 3.26
C ALA A 65 8.57 16.85 2.75
N GLN A 66 9.28 17.29 1.72
CA GLN A 66 10.35 16.50 1.08
C GLN A 66 11.50 16.16 2.05
N ASP A 67 11.86 17.06 2.96
CA ASP A 67 12.92 16.80 3.94
C ASP A 67 12.52 15.68 4.92
N ASN A 68 11.25 15.64 5.31
CA ASN A 68 10.69 14.58 6.15
C ASN A 68 10.64 13.24 5.39
N ILE A 69 10.35 13.24 4.09
CA ILE A 69 10.47 12.04 3.25
C ILE A 69 11.92 11.55 3.17
N HIS A 70 12.91 12.45 3.13
CA HIS A 70 14.31 12.05 3.13
C HIS A 70 14.71 11.41 4.47
N LYS A 71 14.36 12.04 5.61
CA LYS A 71 14.56 11.45 6.95
C LYS A 71 13.95 10.05 7.07
N PHE A 72 12.71 9.91 6.59
CA PHE A 72 11.99 8.65 6.57
C PHE A 72 12.74 7.55 5.80
N LYS A 73 13.21 7.84 4.59
CA LYS A 73 13.97 6.88 3.77
C LYS A 73 15.28 6.47 4.41
N ASN A 74 16.01 7.42 5.00
CA ASN A 74 17.28 7.13 5.68
C ASN A 74 17.05 6.19 6.87
N LEU A 75 16.00 6.44 7.66
CA LEU A 75 15.65 5.53 8.75
C LEU A 75 15.33 4.12 8.22
N LEU A 76 14.50 3.99 7.17
CA LEU A 76 14.15 2.68 6.62
C LEU A 76 15.37 1.90 6.10
N ALA A 77 16.32 2.60 5.49
CA ALA A 77 17.60 2.03 5.09
C ALA A 77 18.37 1.49 6.31
N ASP A 78 18.51 2.30 7.36
CA ASP A 78 19.22 1.90 8.59
C ASP A 78 18.57 0.68 9.27
N LEU A 79 17.24 0.66 9.33
CA LEU A 79 16.47 -0.43 9.91
C LEU A 79 16.63 -1.74 9.13
N THR A 80 16.88 -1.71 7.83
CA THR A 80 16.95 -2.92 6.98
C THR A 80 18.37 -3.36 6.65
N SER A 81 19.37 -2.49 6.78
CA SER A 81 20.77 -2.67 6.34
C SER A 81 21.44 -4.03 6.66
N LYS A 82 21.14 -4.62 7.81
CA LYS A 82 21.80 -5.87 8.29
C LYS A 82 20.80 -6.94 8.72
N ARG A 83 19.58 -6.92 8.17
CA ARG A 83 18.46 -7.73 8.66
C ARG A 83 17.77 -8.44 7.50
N GLU A 84 17.29 -9.66 7.76
CA GLU A 84 16.40 -10.38 6.85
C GLU A 84 14.98 -9.85 7.00
N LEU A 85 14.85 -8.58 6.62
CA LEU A 85 13.69 -7.75 6.84
C LEU A 85 13.35 -7.01 5.55
N LEU A 86 12.13 -7.20 5.08
CA LEU A 86 11.46 -6.29 4.16
C LEU A 86 10.58 -5.36 4.99
N ILE A 87 10.75 -4.05 4.86
CA ILE A 87 9.77 -3.09 5.34
C ILE A 87 8.91 -2.65 4.16
N ILE A 88 7.61 -2.85 4.27
CA ILE A 88 6.60 -2.27 3.38
C ILE A 88 6.01 -1.09 4.15
N ALA A 89 6.62 0.06 3.93
CA ALA A 89 6.21 1.26 4.64
C ALA A 89 4.86 1.72 4.10
N GLY A 90 3.92 1.93 5.02
CA GLY A 90 2.64 2.57 4.77
C GLY A 90 2.78 3.80 3.90
N SER A 91 1.74 4.09 3.13
CA SER A 91 1.87 5.10 2.08
C SER A 91 1.95 6.53 2.63
N LEU A 92 2.73 7.38 1.97
CA LEU A 92 2.88 8.80 2.33
C LEU A 92 2.32 9.71 1.23
N VAL A 93 1.49 10.69 1.63
CA VAL A 93 1.11 11.78 0.74
C VAL A 93 2.25 12.80 0.68
N SER A 94 2.77 13.04 -0.52
CA SER A 94 3.83 14.03 -0.75
C SER A 94 3.35 15.13 -1.67
N GLN A 95 3.83 16.36 -1.43
CA GLN A 95 3.64 17.49 -2.30
C GLN A 95 4.98 17.97 -2.87
N LYS A 96 4.99 18.33 -4.15
CA LYS A 96 6.13 18.97 -4.79
C LYS A 96 5.67 19.96 -5.86
N LYS A 97 6.21 21.18 -5.85
CA LYS A 97 6.02 22.14 -6.94
C LYS A 97 6.76 21.67 -8.20
N ILE A 98 6.06 21.62 -9.32
CA ILE A 98 6.59 21.28 -10.64
C ILE A 98 6.51 22.51 -11.53
N VAL A 99 7.63 22.89 -12.14
CA VAL A 99 7.69 23.90 -13.21
C VAL A 99 7.54 23.17 -14.54
N VAL A 100 6.57 23.56 -15.36
CA VAL A 100 6.12 22.79 -16.53
C VAL A 100 7.10 22.85 -17.69
N LYS A 101 7.63 24.05 -18.00
CA LYS A 101 8.45 24.33 -19.19
C LYS A 101 9.64 23.38 -19.42
N ASP A 102 10.16 22.75 -18.36
CA ASP A 102 11.35 21.87 -18.40
C ASP A 102 11.03 20.41 -18.03
N LYS A 103 9.76 20.00 -18.15
CA LYS A 103 9.26 18.69 -17.66
C LYS A 103 8.38 17.94 -18.65
N GLN A 104 8.40 18.29 -19.94
CA GLN A 104 7.51 17.70 -20.94
C GLN A 104 7.53 16.16 -20.94
N GLU A 105 8.71 15.54 -21.03
CA GLU A 105 8.86 14.07 -20.98
C GLU A 105 8.18 13.46 -19.74
N LYS A 106 8.34 14.09 -18.57
CA LYS A 106 7.70 13.63 -17.34
C LYS A 106 6.16 13.74 -17.42
N LEU A 107 5.64 14.80 -18.04
CA LEU A 107 4.20 15.03 -18.20
C LEU A 107 3.58 14.06 -19.22
N ASP A 108 4.34 13.69 -20.25
CA ASP A 108 3.93 12.69 -21.23
C ASP A 108 3.80 11.32 -20.57
N HIS A 109 4.76 10.91 -19.74
CA HIS A 109 4.65 9.68 -18.95
C HIS A 109 3.46 9.66 -17.98
N ILE A 110 3.08 10.81 -17.42
CA ILE A 110 1.89 10.89 -16.55
C ILE A 110 0.62 10.76 -17.39
N THR A 111 0.59 11.40 -18.57
CA THR A 111 -0.54 11.30 -19.51
C THR A 111 -0.73 9.85 -19.97
N ALA A 112 0.35 9.21 -20.40
CA ALA A 112 0.35 7.80 -20.82
C ALA A 112 -0.14 6.87 -19.70
N ALA A 113 0.25 7.13 -18.45
CA ALA A 113 -0.25 6.36 -17.30
C ALA A 113 -1.76 6.53 -17.12
N TYR A 114 -2.30 7.75 -17.19
CA TYR A 114 -3.75 7.96 -17.13
C TYR A 114 -4.49 7.24 -18.26
N ASP A 115 -3.88 7.15 -19.45
CA ASP A 115 -4.45 6.45 -20.59
C ASP A 115 -4.42 4.91 -20.39
N GLN A 116 -3.28 4.38 -19.93
CA GLN A 116 -3.08 2.96 -19.63
C GLN A 116 -4.08 2.44 -18.59
N TYR A 117 -4.32 3.20 -17.53
CA TYR A 117 -5.22 2.79 -16.43
C TYR A 117 -6.65 3.34 -16.58
N GLN A 118 -7.11 3.67 -17.79
CA GLN A 118 -8.51 4.12 -18.01
C GLN A 118 -9.56 3.13 -17.52
N PHE A 119 -9.24 1.84 -17.45
CA PHE A 119 -10.15 0.83 -16.90
C PHE A 119 -10.56 1.13 -15.45
N VAL A 120 -9.73 1.84 -14.67
CA VAL A 120 -10.05 2.24 -13.28
C VAL A 120 -11.31 3.11 -13.25
N ASN A 121 -11.51 4.00 -14.22
CA ASN A 121 -12.75 4.78 -14.36
C ASN A 121 -13.97 3.88 -14.62
N THR A 122 -13.79 2.82 -15.41
CA THR A 122 -14.86 1.84 -15.67
C THR A 122 -15.21 1.07 -14.39
N LEU A 123 -14.20 0.57 -13.67
CA LEU A 123 -14.39 -0.12 -12.38
C LEU A 123 -15.07 0.78 -11.36
N GLU A 124 -14.63 2.04 -11.26
CA GLU A 124 -15.16 3.03 -10.33
C GLU A 124 -16.65 3.35 -10.57
N LYS A 125 -17.05 3.53 -11.83
CA LYS A 125 -18.47 3.73 -12.18
C LYS A 125 -19.32 2.53 -11.81
N LEU A 126 -18.82 1.31 -12.06
CA LEU A 126 -19.55 0.07 -11.82
C LEU A 126 -19.71 -0.24 -10.32
N THR A 127 -18.66 -0.02 -9.54
CA THR A 127 -18.58 -0.49 -8.15
C THR A 127 -18.95 0.59 -7.13
N HIS A 128 -18.67 1.86 -7.42
CA HIS A 128 -18.81 2.96 -6.46
C HIS A 128 -19.72 4.10 -6.95
N ASN A 129 -20.23 4.04 -8.19
CA ASN A 129 -21.00 5.11 -8.82
C ASN A 129 -20.31 6.48 -8.70
N SER A 130 -19.01 6.48 -8.99
CA SER A 130 -18.07 7.58 -8.73
C SER A 130 -17.32 7.98 -10.02
N LEU A 131 -16.71 9.17 -10.02
CA LEU A 131 -15.91 9.70 -11.14
C LEU A 131 -14.57 10.29 -10.66
N LEU A 132 -14.03 9.86 -9.51
CA LEU A 132 -12.80 10.44 -8.95
C LEU A 132 -11.63 10.30 -9.92
N PHE A 133 -11.40 9.11 -10.48
CA PHE A 133 -10.28 8.90 -11.41
C PHE A 133 -10.36 9.82 -12.63
N PHE A 134 -11.57 9.94 -13.21
CA PHE A 134 -11.84 10.86 -14.30
C PHE A 134 -11.55 12.31 -13.90
N ASN A 135 -12.04 12.74 -12.74
CA ASN A 135 -11.83 14.10 -12.25
C ASN A 135 -10.35 14.42 -12.02
N TYR A 136 -9.55 13.47 -11.52
CA TYR A 136 -8.11 13.66 -11.34
C TYR A 136 -7.35 13.77 -12.66
N ARG A 137 -7.77 13.02 -13.70
CA ARG A 137 -7.21 13.15 -15.04
C ARG A 137 -7.50 14.54 -15.63
N GLU A 138 -8.74 15.02 -15.52
CA GLU A 138 -9.13 16.36 -15.98
C GLU A 138 -8.37 17.45 -15.22
N GLN A 139 -8.27 17.32 -13.89
CA GLN A 139 -7.50 18.24 -13.07
C GLN A 139 -6.02 18.28 -13.46
N PHE A 140 -5.41 17.13 -13.77
CA PHE A 140 -4.04 17.09 -14.28
C PHE A 140 -3.92 17.78 -15.65
N ALA A 141 -4.89 17.59 -16.55
CA ALA A 141 -4.90 18.26 -17.86
C ALA A 141 -4.95 19.79 -17.73
N LEU A 142 -5.75 20.31 -16.79
CA LEU A 142 -5.82 21.74 -16.48
C LEU A 142 -4.52 22.24 -15.82
N ALA A 143 -3.96 21.48 -14.88
CA ALA A 143 -2.76 21.86 -14.15
C ALA A 143 -1.50 21.90 -15.04
N LYS A 144 -1.37 20.97 -16.00
CA LYS A 144 -0.22 20.93 -16.91
C LYS A 144 -0.21 22.06 -17.95
N ALA A 145 -1.32 22.77 -18.12
CA ALA A 145 -1.42 23.95 -18.97
C ALA A 145 -0.91 25.24 -18.29
N GLN A 146 -0.56 25.17 -17.00
CA GLN A 146 -0.05 26.30 -16.21
C GLN A 146 1.49 26.34 -16.22
N ASP A 147 2.10 27.46 -15.81
CA ASP A 147 3.57 27.56 -15.67
C ASP A 147 4.13 26.61 -14.62
N TYR A 148 3.35 26.38 -13.56
CA TYR A 148 3.66 25.47 -12.48
C TYR A 148 2.39 24.88 -11.87
N PHE A 149 2.55 23.74 -11.19
CA PHE A 149 1.50 23.16 -10.34
C PHE A 149 2.07 22.40 -9.15
N ASN A 150 1.25 22.23 -8.12
CA ASN A 150 1.53 21.36 -6.99
C ASN A 150 1.17 19.92 -7.34
N ASN A 151 2.18 19.07 -7.41
CA ASN A 151 2.01 17.65 -7.65
C ASN A 151 1.83 16.89 -6.33
N PHE A 152 0.73 16.17 -6.20
CA PHE A 152 0.42 15.28 -5.09
C PHE A 152 0.59 13.82 -5.50
N LYS A 153 1.15 13.01 -4.58
CA LYS A 153 1.29 11.56 -4.75
C LYS A 153 1.10 10.86 -3.42
N ASN A 154 0.42 9.72 -3.42
CA ASN A 154 0.39 8.80 -2.30
C ASN A 154 1.28 7.59 -2.62
N THR A 155 2.35 7.37 -1.84
CA THR A 155 3.43 6.43 -2.22
C THR A 155 3.75 5.45 -1.11
N CYS A 156 3.66 4.16 -1.43
CA CYS A 156 4.20 3.07 -0.61
C CYS A 156 5.66 2.81 -0.98
N TYR A 157 6.49 2.48 0.01
CA TYR A 157 7.93 2.24 -0.16
C TYR A 157 8.34 0.87 0.40
N PHE A 158 9.21 0.19 -0.32
CA PHE A 158 9.74 -1.12 0.05
C PHE A 158 11.23 -0.97 0.29
N PHE A 159 11.68 -1.39 1.47
CA PHE A 159 13.08 -1.34 1.87
C PHE A 159 13.58 -2.71 2.30
N LYS A 160 14.74 -3.10 1.79
CA LYS A 160 15.42 -4.36 2.11
C LYS A 160 16.93 -4.12 2.04
N GLN A 161 17.67 -4.64 3.02
CA GLN A 161 19.13 -4.59 3.03
C GLN A 161 19.72 -3.18 2.86
N GLY A 162 19.04 -2.14 3.36
CA GLY A 162 19.51 -0.76 3.28
C GLY A 162 19.08 -0.02 2.02
N GLU A 163 18.41 -0.68 1.07
CA GLU A 163 18.04 -0.08 -0.20
C GLU A 163 16.52 0.03 -0.36
N GLN A 164 16.09 1.07 -1.06
CA GLN A 164 14.71 1.21 -1.54
C GLN A 164 14.52 0.31 -2.77
N VAL A 165 14.21 -0.97 -2.53
CA VAL A 165 14.09 -1.99 -3.58
C VAL A 165 12.85 -1.82 -4.47
N TYR A 166 11.79 -1.21 -3.93
CA TYR A 166 10.57 -0.96 -4.70
C TYR A 166 9.82 0.28 -4.17
N ARG A 167 9.00 0.90 -5.03
CA ARG A 167 8.06 1.94 -4.63
C ARG A 167 6.83 1.89 -5.52
N ARG A 168 5.67 2.18 -4.96
CA ARG A 168 4.41 2.19 -5.70
C ARG A 168 3.60 3.44 -5.39
N HIS A 169 3.17 4.13 -6.43
CA HIS A 169 2.19 5.19 -6.31
C HIS A 169 0.77 4.62 -6.40
N LYS A 170 -0.13 5.08 -5.54
CA LYS A 170 -1.56 4.79 -5.66
C LYS A 170 -2.06 5.38 -6.98
N ILE A 171 -2.82 4.60 -7.74
CA ILE A 171 -3.38 4.99 -9.04
C ILE A 171 -4.87 5.34 -8.94
N ALA A 172 -5.55 4.85 -7.90
CA ALA A 172 -6.94 5.22 -7.59
C ALA A 172 -7.00 6.10 -6.32
N PRO A 173 -6.59 7.39 -6.41
CA PRO A 173 -6.66 8.34 -5.29
C PRO A 173 -8.10 8.52 -4.74
N CYS A 174 -8.21 8.67 -3.43
CA CYS A 174 -9.41 9.07 -2.71
C CYS A 174 -9.14 10.32 -1.86
N LYS A 175 -9.39 11.51 -2.42
CA LYS A 175 -9.34 12.82 -1.74
C LYS A 175 -7.96 13.24 -1.19
N GLU A 176 -6.85 12.78 -1.76
CA GLU A 176 -5.49 13.14 -1.31
C GLU A 176 -5.09 14.58 -1.62
N ILE A 177 -5.88 15.28 -2.44
CA ILE A 177 -5.69 16.71 -2.70
C ILE A 177 -6.55 17.49 -1.70
N PRO A 178 -5.96 18.44 -0.94
CA PRO A 178 -6.72 19.27 0.00
C PRO A 178 -7.89 19.99 -0.68
N GLN A 179 -9.04 20.08 0.00
CA GLN A 179 -10.23 20.76 -0.53
C GLN A 179 -9.98 22.25 -0.88
N ASN A 180 -9.02 22.90 -0.21
CA ASN A 180 -8.65 24.29 -0.48
C ASN A 180 -7.60 24.43 -1.60
N ALA A 181 -7.19 23.33 -2.24
CA ALA A 181 -6.22 23.36 -3.32
C ALA A 181 -6.74 24.11 -4.55
N ASP A 182 -8.04 24.38 -4.68
CA ASP A 182 -8.63 25.13 -5.79
C ASP A 182 -8.04 26.53 -5.97
N GLN A 183 -7.40 27.09 -4.94
CA GLN A 183 -6.71 28.38 -5.01
C GLN A 183 -5.32 28.32 -5.68
N GLN A 184 -4.78 27.13 -5.94
CA GLN A 184 -3.50 26.95 -6.63
C GLN A 184 -3.56 25.77 -7.61
N PRO A 185 -2.96 25.89 -8.81
CA PRO A 185 -2.89 24.76 -9.73
C PRO A 185 -2.31 23.52 -9.04
N SER A 186 -3.10 22.46 -8.97
CA SER A 186 -2.79 21.25 -8.19
C SER A 186 -3.27 20.04 -8.96
N ALA A 187 -2.51 18.94 -8.89
CA ALA A 187 -2.90 17.68 -9.52
C ALA A 187 -2.33 16.50 -8.76
N TYR A 188 -3.12 15.43 -8.68
CA TYR A 188 -2.62 14.12 -8.31
C TYR A 188 -1.93 13.51 -9.54
N THR A 189 -0.74 12.93 -9.36
CA THR A 189 -0.06 12.25 -10.47
C THR A 189 0.54 10.93 -10.06
N PHE A 190 0.51 9.98 -10.99
CA PHE A 190 1.26 8.74 -10.94
C PHE A 190 1.93 8.54 -12.29
N LYS A 191 2.78 7.53 -12.38
CA LYS A 191 3.34 7.04 -13.66
C LYS A 191 2.93 5.58 -13.78
N GLU A 192 3.23 4.93 -14.90
CA GLU A 192 3.20 3.47 -14.99
C GLU A 192 3.88 2.84 -13.76
N GLN A 193 3.21 1.84 -13.16
CA GLN A 193 3.65 1.15 -11.96
C GLN A 193 3.52 -0.37 -12.19
N ASP A 194 4.49 -1.13 -11.70
CA ASP A 194 4.29 -2.56 -11.52
C ASP A 194 3.36 -2.80 -10.33
N PHE A 195 2.57 -3.87 -10.40
CA PHE A 195 1.73 -4.27 -9.28
C PHE A 195 2.32 -5.43 -8.50
N LEU A 196 3.26 -6.15 -9.11
CA LEU A 196 3.96 -7.28 -8.51
C LEU A 196 5.39 -6.89 -8.15
N PHE A 197 5.81 -7.29 -6.96
CA PHE A 197 7.20 -7.23 -6.52
C PHE A 197 7.67 -8.64 -6.16
N THR A 198 8.83 -9.02 -6.70
CA THR A 198 9.45 -10.34 -6.45
C THR A 198 10.60 -10.19 -5.47
N LEU A 199 10.69 -11.09 -4.48
CA LEU A 199 11.83 -11.13 -3.58
C LEU A 199 13.02 -11.82 -4.25
N ASP A 200 14.16 -11.13 -4.39
CA ASP A 200 15.35 -11.64 -5.11
C ASP A 200 15.80 -13.06 -4.69
N ASN A 201 15.61 -13.42 -3.42
CA ASN A 201 16.04 -14.70 -2.84
C ASN A 201 14.90 -15.73 -2.76
N LEU A 202 13.71 -15.39 -3.24
CA LEU A 202 12.50 -16.20 -3.30
C LEU A 202 11.73 -15.86 -4.59
N PRO A 203 12.26 -16.25 -5.76
CA PRO A 203 11.70 -15.84 -7.06
C PRO A 203 10.25 -16.30 -7.26
N ASP A 204 9.85 -17.38 -6.59
CA ASP A 204 8.48 -17.91 -6.61
C ASP A 204 7.54 -17.19 -5.62
N PHE A 205 8.06 -16.22 -4.84
CA PHE A 205 7.26 -15.44 -3.90
C PHE A 205 7.08 -14.02 -4.42
N THR A 206 5.87 -13.74 -4.88
CA THR A 206 5.47 -12.44 -5.42
C THR A 206 4.51 -11.74 -4.46
N ILE A 207 4.69 -10.43 -4.32
CA ILE A 207 3.84 -9.55 -3.52
C ILE A 207 3.08 -8.64 -4.47
N GLY A 208 1.77 -8.84 -4.57
CA GLY A 208 0.84 -7.90 -5.20
C GLY A 208 0.38 -6.89 -4.16
N ILE A 209 0.47 -5.59 -4.45
CA ILE A 209 0.10 -4.56 -3.48
C ILE A 209 -0.97 -3.59 -4.00
N GLU A 210 -2.01 -3.39 -3.20
CA GLU A 210 -3.05 -2.37 -3.39
C GLU A 210 -3.06 -1.40 -2.21
N ILE A 211 -3.39 -0.15 -2.50
CA ILE A 211 -3.51 0.94 -1.55
C ILE A 211 -4.99 1.35 -1.51
N CYS A 212 -5.67 0.97 -0.43
CA CYS A 212 -7.00 1.43 -0.05
C CYS A 212 -8.03 1.23 -1.17
N LEU A 213 -8.59 2.32 -1.70
CA LEU A 213 -9.67 2.31 -2.71
C LEU A 213 -9.38 1.40 -3.92
N GLU A 214 -8.11 1.20 -4.29
CA GLU A 214 -7.73 0.29 -5.37
C GLU A 214 -8.30 -1.12 -5.17
N HIS A 215 -8.25 -1.61 -3.93
CA HIS A 215 -8.81 -2.91 -3.59
C HIS A 215 -10.32 -2.93 -3.76
N SER A 216 -11.02 -1.91 -3.26
CA SER A 216 -12.48 -1.83 -3.40
C SER A 216 -12.94 -1.68 -4.85
N LEU A 217 -12.08 -1.18 -5.73
CA LEU A 217 -12.33 -1.15 -7.17
C LEU A 217 -11.99 -2.48 -7.85
N GLY A 218 -11.20 -3.34 -7.21
CA GLY A 218 -10.70 -4.59 -7.79
C GLY A 218 -9.61 -4.37 -8.84
N VAL A 219 -8.73 -3.38 -8.66
CA VAL A 219 -7.70 -3.00 -9.65
C VAL A 219 -6.73 -4.15 -9.93
N LEU A 220 -6.09 -4.70 -8.89
CA LEU A 220 -5.14 -5.80 -9.06
C LEU A 220 -5.84 -7.06 -9.57
N HIS A 221 -7.02 -7.35 -9.03
CA HIS A 221 -7.83 -8.48 -9.47
C HIS A 221 -8.17 -8.40 -10.97
N HIS A 222 -8.55 -7.22 -11.47
CA HIS A 222 -8.76 -6.98 -12.91
C HIS A 222 -7.47 -7.18 -13.72
N LEU A 223 -6.33 -6.73 -13.22
CA LEU A 223 -5.05 -6.94 -13.90
C LEU A 223 -4.67 -8.43 -13.98
N VAL A 224 -4.95 -9.19 -12.93
CA VAL A 224 -4.70 -10.64 -12.87
C VAL A 224 -5.63 -11.41 -13.80
N LYS A 225 -6.95 -11.13 -13.75
CA LYS A 225 -7.93 -11.86 -14.56
C LYS A 225 -7.93 -11.46 -16.02
N ASP A 226 -7.90 -10.17 -16.31
CA ASP A 226 -8.23 -9.64 -17.64
C ASP A 226 -6.99 -9.17 -18.41
N ASN A 227 -5.84 -8.96 -17.75
CA ASN A 227 -4.62 -8.43 -18.36
C ASN A 227 -3.39 -9.34 -18.20
N THR A 228 -3.60 -10.65 -17.99
CA THR A 228 -2.54 -11.69 -17.97
C THR A 228 -1.49 -11.56 -16.87
N LEU A 229 -1.69 -10.68 -15.89
CA LEU A 229 -0.78 -10.58 -14.75
C LEU A 229 -0.87 -11.86 -13.92
N GLU A 230 0.26 -12.44 -13.55
CA GLU A 230 0.25 -13.63 -12.70
C GLU A 230 -0.32 -13.30 -11.32
N ALA A 231 -1.11 -14.21 -10.75
CA ALA A 231 -1.64 -14.04 -9.42
C ALA A 231 -0.50 -13.98 -8.39
N PRO A 232 -0.49 -13.02 -7.45
CA PRO A 232 0.59 -12.91 -6.48
C PRO A 232 0.54 -14.04 -5.45
N THR A 233 1.67 -14.42 -4.87
CA THR A 233 1.67 -15.28 -3.68
C THR A 233 1.01 -14.56 -2.50
N LEU A 234 1.39 -13.31 -2.25
CA LEU A 234 0.80 -12.45 -1.23
C LEU A 234 0.11 -11.26 -1.90
N HIS A 235 -1.21 -11.18 -1.78
CA HIS A 235 -1.96 -9.97 -2.05
C HIS A 235 -2.05 -9.13 -0.77
N LEU A 236 -1.28 -8.04 -0.71
CA LEU A 236 -1.24 -7.12 0.42
C LEU A 236 -2.06 -5.86 0.12
N ILE A 237 -3.03 -5.56 0.99
CA ILE A 237 -3.86 -4.36 0.91
C ILE A 237 -3.51 -3.48 2.11
N ILE A 238 -2.94 -2.31 1.85
CA ILE A 238 -2.74 -1.30 2.90
C ILE A 238 -3.86 -0.28 2.80
N ALA A 239 -4.62 -0.09 3.87
CA ALA A 239 -5.88 0.64 3.86
C ALA A 239 -5.98 1.65 5.00
N ASP A 240 -6.90 2.59 4.83
CA ASP A 240 -7.34 3.52 5.86
C ASP A 240 -8.85 3.65 5.77
N SER A 241 -9.57 2.95 6.66
CA SER A 241 -11.03 2.88 6.70
C SER A 241 -11.66 2.39 5.40
N ASN A 242 -11.11 1.33 4.80
CA ASN A 242 -11.66 0.73 3.58
C ASN A 242 -12.28 -0.64 3.84
N VAL A 243 -13.33 -1.02 3.12
CA VAL A 243 -13.96 -2.35 3.28
C VAL A 243 -13.14 -3.41 2.54
N MET A 244 -12.95 -4.58 3.16
CA MET A 244 -12.43 -5.76 2.47
C MET A 244 -13.50 -6.29 1.51
N VAL A 245 -13.16 -6.47 0.23
CA VAL A 245 -14.05 -7.05 -0.78
C VAL A 245 -13.50 -8.42 -1.19
N PRO A 246 -14.03 -9.52 -0.63
CA PRO A 246 -13.49 -10.87 -0.84
C PRO A 246 -13.37 -11.25 -2.32
N GLU A 247 -14.30 -10.79 -3.16
CA GLU A 247 -14.33 -11.06 -4.60
C GLU A 247 -13.14 -10.46 -5.36
N TYR A 248 -12.47 -9.46 -4.78
CA TYR A 248 -11.28 -8.81 -5.34
C TYR A 248 -9.98 -9.31 -4.71
N ALA A 249 -10.04 -10.25 -3.76
CA ALA A 249 -8.86 -11.00 -3.38
C ALA A 249 -8.33 -11.78 -4.61
N CYS A 250 -7.00 -11.93 -4.72
CA CYS A 250 -6.41 -12.65 -5.85
C CYS A 250 -5.14 -13.44 -5.53
N GLY A 251 -4.53 -13.25 -4.36
CA GLY A 251 -3.33 -14.00 -3.96
C GLY A 251 -3.61 -15.33 -3.26
N ASP A 252 -2.59 -16.18 -3.12
CA ASP A 252 -2.68 -17.39 -2.28
C ASP A 252 -2.97 -17.04 -0.83
N TYR A 253 -2.33 -15.95 -0.37
CA TYR A 253 -2.61 -15.26 0.87
C TYR A 253 -3.11 -13.86 0.53
N THR A 254 -4.18 -13.41 1.18
CA THR A 254 -4.63 -12.02 1.09
C THR A 254 -4.65 -11.41 2.48
N VAL A 255 -3.95 -10.29 2.65
CA VAL A 255 -3.87 -9.60 3.94
C VAL A 255 -4.25 -8.14 3.76
N ARG A 256 -5.30 -7.70 4.46
CA ARG A 256 -5.64 -6.27 4.60
C ARG A 256 -5.11 -5.76 5.93
N ILE A 257 -4.44 -4.61 5.88
CA ILE A 257 -3.97 -3.86 7.05
C ILE A 257 -4.70 -2.51 7.06
N ASP A 258 -5.59 -2.30 8.02
CA ASP A 258 -6.48 -1.14 8.09
C ASP A 258 -6.35 -0.38 9.42
N SER A 259 -6.76 0.88 9.44
CA SER A 259 -6.89 1.73 10.62
C SER A 259 -8.11 1.45 11.49
N ASP A 260 -9.10 0.68 11.01
CA ASP A 260 -10.26 0.26 11.81
C ASP A 260 -9.80 -0.53 13.06
N SER A 261 -10.25 -0.11 14.23
CA SER A 261 -9.91 -0.75 15.51
C SER A 261 -10.62 -2.08 15.74
N ASN A 262 -11.78 -2.30 15.12
CA ASN A 262 -12.57 -3.51 15.30
C ASN A 262 -12.15 -4.62 14.32
N ASP A 263 -11.61 -4.22 13.17
CA ASP A 263 -11.27 -5.11 12.08
C ASP A 263 -9.96 -4.69 11.39
N SER A 264 -8.94 -4.53 12.23
CA SER A 264 -7.65 -3.97 11.86
C SER A 264 -6.87 -4.78 10.83
N ILE A 265 -7.00 -6.12 10.90
CA ILE A 265 -6.29 -7.05 10.02
C ILE A 265 -7.28 -8.11 9.57
N ASN A 266 -7.49 -8.21 8.26
CA ASN A 266 -8.16 -9.37 7.66
C ASN A 266 -7.10 -10.23 7.02
N PHE A 267 -7.14 -11.53 7.28
CA PHE A 267 -6.22 -12.48 6.69
C PHE A 267 -7.03 -13.62 6.08
N GLY A 268 -6.88 -13.78 4.77
CA GLY A 268 -7.46 -14.86 4.00
C GLY A 268 -6.43 -15.76 3.38
N ARG A 269 -6.85 -17.00 3.13
CA ARG A 269 -6.04 -17.97 2.41
C ARG A 269 -6.86 -18.82 1.45
N LYS A 270 -6.31 -19.08 0.25
CA LYS A 270 -6.85 -20.09 -0.67
C LYS A 270 -6.74 -21.51 -0.09
N PRO A 271 -7.67 -22.43 -0.42
CA PRO A 271 -7.64 -23.81 0.08
C PRO A 271 -6.36 -24.59 -0.23
N ASN A 272 -5.70 -24.29 -1.35
CA ASN A 272 -4.50 -24.99 -1.83
C ASN A 272 -3.17 -24.33 -1.41
N ALA A 273 -3.20 -23.23 -0.65
CA ALA A 273 -2.00 -22.61 -0.11
C ALA A 273 -1.38 -23.49 1.01
N ARG A 274 -0.12 -23.24 1.39
CA ARG A 274 0.63 -24.08 2.35
C ARG A 274 0.59 -23.53 3.79
N ASP A 275 -0.02 -24.26 4.73
CA ASP A 275 -0.31 -23.72 6.08
C ASP A 275 0.94 -23.44 6.93
N ASP A 276 2.02 -24.17 6.68
CA ASP A 276 3.23 -24.17 7.50
C ASP A 276 4.26 -23.10 7.13
N PHE A 277 3.96 -22.31 6.09
CA PHE A 277 4.92 -21.45 5.43
C PHE A 277 4.73 -19.96 5.68
N PHE A 278 3.50 -19.49 5.92
CA PHE A 278 3.16 -18.07 6.00
C PHE A 278 2.37 -17.74 7.28
N TYR A 279 2.93 -16.86 8.11
CA TYR A 279 2.32 -16.46 9.37
C TYR A 279 2.03 -14.96 9.37
N VAL A 280 0.86 -14.56 9.90
CA VAL A 280 0.49 -13.16 10.06
C VAL A 280 0.38 -12.84 11.55
N TYR A 281 1.08 -11.79 11.96
CA TYR A 281 0.95 -11.21 13.29
C TYR A 281 0.45 -9.78 13.19
N GLN A 282 -0.39 -9.40 14.15
CA GLN A 282 -0.74 -8.01 14.40
C GLN A 282 0.10 -7.46 15.55
N TYR A 283 0.56 -6.21 15.37
CA TYR A 283 1.19 -5.41 16.42
C TYR A 283 0.56 -4.03 16.49
N ASP A 284 0.00 -3.67 17.65
CA ASP A 284 -0.50 -2.32 17.95
C ASP A 284 0.29 -1.76 19.15
N PRO A 285 1.15 -0.74 18.95
CA PRO A 285 1.94 -0.16 20.03
C PRO A 285 1.14 0.63 21.06
N TYR A 286 -0.16 0.87 20.83
CA TYR A 286 -1.02 1.67 21.71
C TYR A 286 -2.01 0.85 22.54
N GLN A 287 -2.02 -0.48 22.41
CA GLN A 287 -2.85 -1.32 23.27
C GLN A 287 -2.14 -1.64 24.59
N ASP A 288 -2.57 -0.95 25.66
CA ASP A 288 -2.00 -1.00 27.03
C ASP A 288 -1.94 -2.40 27.66
N ARG A 289 -2.67 -3.40 27.13
CA ARG A 289 -2.80 -4.74 27.76
C ARG A 289 -2.21 -5.91 26.99
N ASN A 290 -1.60 -5.73 25.81
CA ASN A 290 -0.91 -6.84 25.16
C ASN A 290 0.23 -6.38 24.24
N PRO A 291 1.42 -6.12 24.80
CA PRO A 291 2.59 -5.74 24.02
C PRO A 291 3.26 -6.94 23.29
N ILE A 292 2.46 -7.94 22.90
CA ILE A 292 2.85 -9.23 22.34
C ILE A 292 2.28 -9.34 20.93
N LEU A 293 3.08 -9.81 19.97
CA LEU A 293 2.59 -10.15 18.63
C LEU A 293 1.40 -11.10 18.73
N LYS A 294 0.22 -10.65 18.29
CA LYS A 294 -1.00 -11.46 18.26
C LYS A 294 -1.06 -12.20 16.94
N GLU A 295 -1.13 -13.52 16.98
CA GLU A 295 -1.30 -14.32 15.76
C GLU A 295 -2.68 -14.07 15.16
N VAL A 296 -2.72 -13.90 13.85
CA VAL A 296 -3.96 -13.79 13.07
C VAL A 296 -4.09 -15.08 12.28
N ASN A 297 -5.16 -15.80 12.52
CA ASN A 297 -5.46 -17.02 11.76
C ASN A 297 -6.14 -16.65 10.44
N PRO A 298 -5.83 -17.34 9.34
CA PRO A 298 -6.49 -17.09 8.08
C PRO A 298 -7.93 -17.59 8.10
N ASP A 299 -8.84 -16.79 7.55
CA ASP A 299 -10.11 -17.30 7.04
C ASP A 299 -9.85 -18.09 5.75
N ILE A 300 -10.55 -19.22 5.59
CA ILE A 300 -10.57 -19.93 4.32
C ILE A 300 -11.61 -19.25 3.44
N TYR A 301 -11.17 -18.62 2.37
CA TYR A 301 -12.09 -18.09 1.36
C TYR A 301 -12.26 -19.14 0.25
N ASP A 302 -13.44 -19.73 0.17
CA ASP A 302 -13.90 -20.40 -1.04
C ASP A 302 -14.20 -19.29 -2.05
N TYR A 303 -13.39 -19.17 -3.10
CA TYR A 303 -13.87 -18.49 -4.29
C TYR A 303 -15.13 -19.26 -4.72
N PRO A 304 -16.22 -18.59 -5.14
CA PRO A 304 -17.14 -19.28 -6.00
C PRO A 304 -16.31 -19.76 -7.19
N GLU A 305 -16.15 -21.08 -7.32
CA GLU A 305 -15.75 -21.70 -8.58
C GLU A 305 -16.55 -21.00 -9.68
N GLU A 306 -15.87 -20.65 -10.77
CA GLU A 306 -16.43 -19.95 -11.92
C GLU A 306 -17.92 -20.24 -12.05
N VAL A 307 -18.76 -19.25 -11.75
CA VAL A 307 -20.10 -19.27 -12.30
C VAL A 307 -19.85 -19.04 -13.79
N THR A 308 -19.58 -20.11 -14.52
CA THR A 308 -19.78 -20.19 -15.96
C THR A 308 -21.23 -19.81 -16.18
N GLN A 309 -21.49 -18.51 -16.32
CA GLN A 309 -22.74 -18.03 -16.86
C GLN A 309 -22.77 -18.54 -18.29
N PHE A 310 -23.50 -19.62 -18.49
CA PHE A 310 -23.97 -20.04 -19.79
C PHE A 310 -24.64 -18.82 -20.44
N ILE A 311 -23.99 -18.26 -21.46
CA ILE A 311 -24.66 -17.41 -22.43
C ILE A 311 -25.49 -18.37 -23.28
N LEU A 312 -26.81 -18.32 -23.11
CA LEU A 312 -27.78 -18.79 -24.10
C LEU A 312 -28.21 -17.63 -24.99
#